data_AF-J9DXG9-F1
#
_entry.id   AF-J9DXG9-F1
#
_cell.length_a   1.000
_cell.length_b   1.000
_cell.length_c   1.000
_cell.angle_alpha   90.00
_cell.angle_beta   90.00
_cell.angle_gamma   90.00
#
_symmetry.space_group_name_H-M   'P 1'
#
loop_
_entity.id
_entity.type
_entity.pdbx_description
1 polymer ?
#
loop_
_entity_poly.entity_id
_entity_poly.type
_entity_poly.pdbx_seq_one_letter_code
_entity_poly.pdbx_strand_id
1 'polypeptide(L)' 'MARAVGAVSLVDGAQSLPHFKVDVQKLGCDFLTFSGHKIFAPTGIGALYGRRDLLDQMSPWQGGGA' A
#
# COMPACT_ATOMS: atom_id res chain seq x y z
N MET A 1 3.94 -15.64 8.14
CA MET A 1 4.73 -16.51 7.25
C MET A 1 5.76 -15.73 6.45
N ALA A 2 5.38 -14.76 5.59
CA ALA A 2 6.35 -13.99 4.79
C ALA A 2 7.49 -13.37 5.62
N ARG A 3 7.15 -12.66 6.70
CA ARG A 3 8.15 -12.08 7.62
C ARG A 3 9.09 -13.12 8.24
N ALA A 4 8.61 -14.33 8.53
CA ALA A 4 9.41 -15.37 9.16
C ALA A 4 10.52 -15.90 8.23
N VAL A 5 10.38 -15.69 6.92
CA VAL A 5 11.38 -16.07 5.91
C VAL A 5 12.09 -14.86 5.31
N GLY A 6 11.92 -13.66 5.90
CA GLY A 6 12.51 -12.42 5.40
C GLY A 6 11.90 -11.90 4.09
N ALA A 7 10.74 -12.42 3.67
CA ALA A 7 10.07 -11.96 2.45
C ALA A 7 9.24 -10.69 2.73
N VAL A 8 9.32 -9.76 1.79
CA VAL A 8 8.50 -8.54 1.77
C VAL A 8 7.09 -8.87 1.30
N SER A 9 6.09 -8.30 1.97
CA SER A 9 4.67 -8.54 1.69
C SER A 9 3.97 -7.31 1.09
N LEU A 10 3.20 -7.52 0.02
CA LEU A 10 2.29 -6.53 -0.53
C LEU A 10 0.86 -7.08 -0.49
N VAL A 11 -0.05 -6.29 0.07
CA VAL A 11 -1.48 -6.64 0.18
C VAL A 11 -2.30 -5.76 -0.76
N ASP A 12 -3.12 -6.40 -1.59
CA ASP A 12 -4.15 -5.70 -2.37
C ASP A 12 -5.37 -5.42 -1.49
N GLY A 13 -5.58 -4.15 -1.17
CA GLY A 13 -6.69 -3.65 -0.37
C GLY A 13 -7.89 -3.17 -1.18
N ALA A 14 -7.88 -3.29 -2.50
CA ALA A 14 -8.87 -2.67 -3.38
C ALA A 14 -10.33 -3.08 -3.07
N GLN A 15 -10.54 -4.31 -2.60
CA GLN A 15 -11.86 -4.81 -2.21
C GLN A 15 -12.06 -4.88 -0.69
N SER A 16 -11.00 -4.79 0.11
CA SER A 16 -11.15 -4.88 1.57
C SER A 16 -11.52 -3.53 2.19
N LEU A 17 -10.87 -2.43 1.79
CA LEU A 17 -11.13 -1.10 2.33
C LEU A 17 -12.58 -0.60 2.20
N PRO A 18 -13.33 -0.92 1.13
CA PRO A 18 -14.75 -0.54 1.03
C PRO A 18 -15.67 -1.28 2.02
N HIS A 19 -15.26 -2.46 2.50
CA HIS A 19 -16.14 -3.40 3.20
C HIS A 19 -15.71 -3.70 4.64
N PHE A 20 -14.43 -3.53 4.97
CA PHE A 20 -13.85 -3.89 6.25
C PHE A 20 -12.92 -2.79 6.76
N LYS A 21 -12.86 -2.63 8.09
CA LYS A 21 -11.82 -1.82 8.71
C LYS A 21 -10.48 -2.51 8.56
N VAL A 22 -9.52 -1.82 7.94
CA VAL A 22 -8.15 -2.31 7.76
C VAL A 22 -7.22 -1.53 8.69
N ASP A 23 -6.44 -2.27 9.49
CA ASP A 23 -5.37 -1.75 10.32
C ASP A 23 -4.04 -2.38 9.85
N VAL A 24 -3.21 -1.57 9.19
CA VAL A 24 -1.94 -2.02 8.60
C VAL A 24 -0.90 -2.41 9.66
N GLN A 25 -0.95 -1.82 10.86
CA GLN A 25 -0.04 -2.17 11.95
C GLN A 25 -0.40 -3.54 12.53
N LYS A 26 -1.71 -3.77 12.73
CA LYS A 26 -2.22 -5.08 13.18
C LYS A 26 -2.02 -6.16 12.12
N LEU A 27 -2.22 -5.85 10.84
CA LEU A 27 -2.01 -6.78 9.73
C LEU A 27 -0.52 -7.13 9.56
N GLY A 28 0.36 -6.17 9.84
CA GLY A 28 1.80 -6.34 9.75
C GLY A 28 2.32 -6.52 8.31
N CYS A 29 1.57 -6.04 7.30
CA CYS A 29 2.04 -6.02 5.92
C CYS A 29 3.10 -4.94 5.70
N ASP A 30 3.96 -5.14 4.71
CA ASP A 30 5.01 -4.17 4.39
C ASP A 30 4.50 -3.09 3.43
N PHE A 31 3.61 -3.46 2.52
CA PHE A 31 2.88 -2.57 1.61
C PHE A 31 1.39 -2.91 1.55
N LEU A 32 0.56 -1.88 1.30
CA LEU A 32 -0.85 -2.05 0.98
C LEU A 32 -1.26 -1.04 -0.10
N THR A 33 -2.00 -1.48 -1.11
CA THR A 33 -2.49 -0.62 -2.20
C THR A 33 -4.00 -0.66 -2.33
N PHE A 34 -4.61 0.42 -2.82
CA PHE A 34 -6.03 0.45 -3.18
C PHE A 34 -6.34 1.57 -4.18
N SER A 35 -7.49 1.45 -4.85
CA SER A 35 -8.02 2.49 -5.74
C SER A 35 -9.11 3.32 -5.06
N GLY A 36 -9.03 4.64 -5.18
CA GLY A 36 -9.98 5.58 -4.57
C GLY A 36 -11.41 5.38 -5.06
N HIS A 37 -11.61 5.10 -6.35
CA HIS A 37 -12.94 4.90 -6.93
C HIS A 37 -13.72 3.70 -6.39
N LYS A 38 -13.07 2.81 -5.62
CA LYS A 38 -13.75 1.73 -4.91
C LYS A 38 -14.20 2.11 -3.51
N ILE A 39 -13.73 3.24 -2.98
CA ILE A 39 -14.05 3.79 -1.66
C ILE A 39 -14.70 5.17 -1.76
N PHE A 40 -15.48 5.40 -2.81
CA PHE A 40 -16.24 6.65 -3.03
C PHE A 40 -15.41 7.92 -3.33
N ALA A 41 -14.12 7.78 -3.68
CA ALA A 41 -13.32 8.86 -4.25
C ALA A 41 -13.43 8.89 -5.80
N PRO A 42 -12.95 9.95 -6.48
CA PRO A 42 -12.94 10.01 -7.94
C PRO A 42 -12.09 8.91 -8.61
N THR A 43 -12.32 8.68 -9.90
CA THR A 43 -11.44 7.85 -10.75
C THR A 43 -10.08 8.50 -10.96
N GLY A 44 -9.06 7.71 -11.25
CA GLY A 44 -7.70 8.21 -11.52
C GLY A 44 -6.84 8.47 -10.29
N ILE A 45 -7.34 8.24 -9.08
CA ILE A 45 -6.58 8.34 -7.83
C ILE A 45 -6.63 7.04 -7.02
N GLY A 46 -5.54 6.76 -6.30
CA GLY A 46 -5.39 5.67 -5.36
C GLY A 46 -4.24 5.99 -4.40
N ALA A 47 -3.88 5.05 -3.54
CA ALA A 47 -2.76 5.22 -2.63
C ALA A 47 -2.00 3.92 -2.42
N LEU A 48 -0.69 4.08 -2.19
CA LEU A 48 0.20 3.04 -1.69
C LEU A 48 0.60 3.41 -0.27
N TYR A 49 0.21 2.58 0.70
CA TYR A 49 0.86 2.52 1.99
C TYR A 49 2.13 1.68 1.86
N GLY A 50 3.21 2.13 2.49
CA GLY A 50 4.42 1.36 2.69
C GLY A 50 5.02 1.69 4.05
N ARG A 51 5.72 0.73 4.65
CA ARG A 51 6.51 1.01 5.85
C ARG A 51 7.59 2.05 5.54
N ARG A 52 7.83 2.96 6.48
CA ARG A 52 8.73 4.11 6.27
C ARG A 52 10.15 3.68 5.87
N ASP A 53 10.71 2.72 6.58
CA ASP A 53 12.05 2.19 6.34
C ASP A 53 12.21 1.59 4.93
N LEU A 54 11.16 0.97 4.39
CA LEU A 54 11.16 0.45 3.03
C LEU A 54 10.99 1.55 1.99
N LEU A 55 10.08 2.50 2.23
CA LEU A 55 9.89 3.65 1.34
C LEU A 55 11.17 4.49 1.21
N ASP A 56 11.93 4.64 2.30
CA ASP A 56 13.21 5.38 2.32
C ASP A 56 14.31 4.71 1.50
N GLN A 57 14.24 3.39 1.33
CA GLN A 57 15.19 2.61 0.53
C GLN A 57 14.79 2.51 -0.94
N MET A 58 13.54 2.83 -1.28
CA MET A 58 13.05 2.74 -2.65
C MET A 58 13.61 3.88 -3.50
N SER A 59 14.05 3.54 -4.70
CA SER A 59 14.36 4.55 -5.70
C SER A 59 13.08 5.33 -6.08
N PRO A 60 13.19 6.63 -6.41
CA PRO A 60 12.06 7.39 -6.92
C PRO A 60 11.42 6.70 -8.13
N TRP A 61 10.09 6.63 -8.17
CA TRP A 61 9.36 6.00 -9.28
C TRP A 61 9.27 6.92 -10.50
N GLN A 62 8.72 8.12 -10.31
CA GLN A 62 8.66 9.16 -11.33
C GLN A 62 9.60 10.28 -10.92
N GLY A 63 10.59 10.55 -11.78
CA GLY A 63 11.37 11.78 -11.72
C GLY A 63 10.67 12.90 -12.48
N GLY A 64 11.08 14.13 -12.20
CA GLY A 64 10.65 15.31 -12.93
C GLY A 64 11.80 16.32 -13.03
N GLY A 65 11.66 17.28 -13.94
CA GLY A 65 12.61 18.35 -14.21
C GLY A 65 11.98 19.34 -15.19
N ALA A 66 12.41 20.61 -15.12
CA ALA A 66 11.97 21.65 -16.04
C ALA A 66 12.64 21.52 -17.41
#